data_AF-A0A7C2RQ08-F1
#
_entry.id   AF-A0A7C2RQ08-F1
#
_cell.length_a   1.000
_cell.length_b   1.000
_cell.length_c   1.000
_cell.angle_alpha   90.00
_cell.angle_beta   90.00
_cell.angle_gamma   90.00
#
_symmetry.space_group_name_H-M   'P 1'
#
loop_
_entity.id
_entity.type
_entity.pdbx_description
1 polymer ?
#
loop_
_entity_poly.entity_id
_entity_poly.type
_entity_poly.pdbx_seq_one_letter_code
_entity_poly.pdbx_strand_id
1 'polypeptide(L)' 'PIMVVQGGKDFRVPVGQGLEAYQAAQLKGLKSKLLYFPMENHWILSAQNALVWQREFFKWLEETLK' A
#
# COMPACT_ATOMS: atom_id res chain seq x y z
N PRO A 1 -9.94 -5.85 -7.68
CA PRO A 1 -9.59 -4.95 -6.54
C PRO A 1 -8.07 -4.82 -6.45
N ILE A 2 -7.52 -3.64 -6.12
CA ILE A 2 -6.07 -3.42 -6.03
C ILE A 2 -5.73 -2.66 -4.74
N MET A 3 -4.85 -3.22 -3.91
CA MET A 3 -4.23 -2.49 -2.79
C MET A 3 -2.77 -2.21 -3.11
N VAL A 4 -2.34 -0.96 -2.96
CA VAL A 4 -0.95 -0.54 -3.10
C VAL A 4 -0.38 -0.21 -1.73
N VAL A 5 0.78 -0.78 -1.40
CA VAL A 5 1.52 -0.49 -0.16
C VAL A 5 2.84 0.15 -0.54
N GLN A 6 3.15 1.33 0.02
CA GLN A 6 4.34 2.10 -0.39
C GLN A 6 5.03 2.74 0.80
N GLY A 7 6.36 2.62 0.85
CA GLY A 7 7.24 3.37 1.75
C GLY A 7 7.67 4.70 1.13
N GLY A 8 7.66 5.78 1.92
CA GLY A 8 8.05 7.13 1.47
C GLY A 8 9.56 7.31 1.29
N LYS A 9 10.38 6.47 1.93
CA LYS A 9 11.83 6.45 1.82
C LYS A 9 12.34 5.23 1.04
N ASP A 10 11.51 4.66 0.19
CA ASP A 10 11.94 3.60 -0.71
C ASP A 10 12.73 4.20 -1.89
N PHE A 11 14.05 4.11 -1.80
CA PHE A 11 14.97 4.54 -2.87
C PHE A 11 15.24 3.44 -3.90
N ARG A 12 14.73 2.22 -3.70
CA ARG A 12 14.79 1.14 -4.71
C ARG A 12 13.62 1.23 -5.68
N VAL A 13 12.44 1.54 -5.15
CA VAL A 13 11.22 1.78 -5.92
C VAL A 13 10.66 3.14 -5.50
N PRO A 14 10.98 4.22 -6.25
CA PRO A 14 10.56 5.58 -5.89
C PRO A 14 9.04 5.68 -5.72
N VAL A 15 8.63 6.48 -4.72
CA VAL A 15 7.21 6.65 -4.31
C VAL A 15 6.25 6.94 -5.47
N GLY A 16 6.72 7.63 -6.51
CA GLY A 16 5.95 7.92 -7.72
C GLY A 16 5.35 6.66 -8.36
N GLN A 17 6.10 5.56 -8.43
CA GLN A 17 5.62 4.33 -9.08
C GLN A 17 4.40 3.74 -8.36
N GLY A 18 4.41 3.73 -7.03
CA GLY A 18 3.26 3.27 -6.24
C GLY A 18 2.04 4.19 -6.38
N LEU A 19 2.26 5.51 -6.35
CA LEU A 19 1.18 6.50 -6.49
C LEU A 19 0.56 6.50 -7.90
N GLU A 20 1.38 6.37 -8.94
CA GLU A 20 0.92 6.24 -10.33
C GLU A 20 0.10 4.97 -10.53
N ALA A 21 0.54 3.83 -9.97
CA ALA A 21 -0.22 2.58 -10.02
C ALA A 21 -1.58 2.71 -9.30
N TYR A 22 -1.61 3.35 -8.13
CA TYR A 22 -2.86 3.64 -7.41
C TYR A 22 -3.79 4.55 -8.22
N GLN A 23 -3.26 5.65 -8.77
CA GLN A 23 -4.03 6.58 -9.60
C GLN A 23 -4.59 5.89 -10.85
N ALA A 24 -3.79 5.07 -11.54
CA ALA A 24 -4.24 4.28 -12.68
C ALA A 24 -5.36 3.30 -12.31
N ALA A 25 -5.29 2.64 -11.15
CA ALA A 25 -6.36 1.78 -10.65
C ALA A 25 -7.66 2.56 -10.42
N GLN A 26 -7.57 3.77 -9.83
CA GLN A 26 -8.71 4.67 -9.65
C GLN A 26 -9.32 5.12 -10.97
N LEU A 27 -8.51 5.54 -11.95
CA LEU A 27 -8.98 5.96 -13.28
C LEU A 27 -9.68 4.83 -14.04
N LYS A 28 -9.29 3.57 -13.79
CA LYS A 28 -9.95 2.38 -14.35
C LYS A 28 -11.22 1.95 -13.60
N GLY A 29 -11.65 2.71 -12.59
CA GLY A 29 -12.85 2.40 -11.81
C GLY A 29 -12.70 1.15 -10.92
N LEU A 30 -11.48 0.71 -10.63
CA LEU A 30 -11.24 -0.45 -9.79
C LEU A 30 -11.37 -0.07 -8.31
N LYS A 31 -12.03 -0.90 -7.49
CA LYS A 31 -11.96 -0.80 -6.02
C LYS A 31 -10.48 -0.83 -5.64
N SER A 32 -9.97 0.28 -5.12
CA SER A 32 -8.55 0.41 -4.81
C SER A 32 -8.29 1.06 -3.46
N LYS A 33 -7.14 0.75 -2.86
CA LYS A 33 -6.72 1.23 -1.54
C LYS A 33 -5.22 1.54 -1.56
N LEU A 34 -4.84 2.67 -0.98
CA LEU A 34 -3.44 3.04 -0.75
C LEU A 34 -3.13 2.93 0.75
N LEU A 35 -2.06 2.20 1.09
CA LEU A 35 -1.46 2.19 2.42
C LEU A 35 -0.05 2.75 2.33
N TYR A 36 0.12 3.98 2.79
CA TYR A 36 1.35 4.74 2.66
C TYR A 36 2.04 4.92 4.00
N PHE A 37 3.34 4.61 4.04
CA PHE A 37 4.18 4.75 5.23
C PHE A 37 5.31 5.75 4.95
N PRO A 38 5.14 7.05 5.29
CA PRO A 38 6.08 8.11 4.89
C PRO A 38 7.52 7.91 5.36
N MET A 39 7.69 7.23 6.50
CA MET A 39 8.99 7.05 7.16
C MET A 39 9.63 5.69 6.89
N GLU A 40 8.90 4.76 6.28
CA GLU A 40 9.40 3.43 5.93
C GLU A 40 10.16 3.45 4.61
N ASN A 41 11.12 2.52 4.49
CA ASN A 41 11.86 2.33 3.25
C ASN A 41 11.17 1.24 2.40
N HIS A 42 11.95 0.48 1.63
CA HIS A 42 11.41 -0.66 0.88
C HIS A 42 10.80 -1.77 1.75
N TRP A 43 11.13 -1.79 3.04
CA TRP A 43 10.60 -2.70 4.04
C TRP A 43 9.81 -1.91 5.08
N ILE A 44 8.90 -2.59 5.78
CA ILE A 44 8.22 -2.04 6.95
C ILE A 44 9.02 -2.49 8.19
N LEU A 45 9.78 -1.56 8.78
CA LEU A 45 10.73 -1.83 9.85
C LEU A 45 10.20 -1.46 11.24
N SER A 46 9.36 -0.44 11.36
CA SER A 46 8.74 -0.11 12.65
C SER A 46 7.74 -1.19 13.05
N ALA A 47 7.84 -1.67 14.29
CA ALA A 47 6.90 -2.64 14.84
C ALA A 47 5.45 -2.14 14.78
N GLN A 48 5.22 -0.86 15.08
CA GLN A 48 3.88 -0.26 15.04
C GLN A 48 3.34 -0.24 13.60
N ASN A 49 4.17 0.13 12.63
CA ASN A 49 3.76 0.12 11.22
C ASN A 49 3.53 -1.30 10.70
N ALA A 50 4.32 -2.29 11.15
CA ALA A 50 4.12 -3.69 10.78
C ALA A 50 2.76 -4.21 11.26
N LEU A 51 2.34 -3.86 12.49
CA LEU A 51 1.01 -4.20 13.01
C LEU A 51 -0.11 -3.56 12.17
N VAL A 52 0.03 -2.28 11.83
CA VAL A 52 -0.93 -1.60 10.95
C VAL A 52 -0.98 -2.26 9.57
N TRP A 53 0.18 -2.54 8.97
CA TRP A 53 0.27 -3.19 7.67
C TRP A 53 -0.46 -4.52 7.63
N GLN A 54 -0.16 -5.42 8.57
CA GLN A 54 -0.80 -6.73 8.63
C GLN A 54 -2.30 -6.62 8.87
N ARG A 55 -2.74 -5.74 9.79
CA ARG A 55 -4.17 -5.53 10.06
C ARG A 55 -4.92 -5.04 8.83
N GLU A 56 -4.38 -4.05 8.12
CA GLU A 56 -5.01 -3.50 6.93
C GLU A 56 -5.00 -4.46 5.75
N PHE A 57 -3.95 -5.30 5.63
CA PHE A 57 -3.85 -6.34 4.61
C PHE A 57 -4.90 -7.43 4.80
N PHE A 58 -5.01 -8.01 6.01
CA PHE A 58 -6.02 -9.06 6.26
C PHE A 58 -7.45 -8.52 6.16
N LYS A 59 -7.70 -7.29 6.64
CA LYS A 59 -9.00 -6.63 6.43
C LYS A 59 -9.34 -6.50 4.95
N TRP A 60 -8.38 -6.13 4.11
CA TRP A 60 -8.60 -6.02 2.67
C TRP A 60 -8.94 -7.37 2.02
N LEU A 61 -8.25 -8.45 2.41
CA LEU A 61 -8.56 -9.79 1.92
C LEU A 61 -9.97 -10.24 2.33
N GLU A 62 -10.38 -9.98 3.58
CA GLU A 62 -11.74 -10.25 4.04
C GLU A 62 -12.80 -9.50 3.22
N GLU A 63 -12.54 -8.25 2.84
CA GLU A 63 -13.47 -7.45 2.04
C GLU A 63 -13.49 -7.76 0.53
N THR A 64 -12.51 -8.49 0.01
CA THR A 64 -12.29 -8.58 -1.46
C THR A 64 -12.00 -9.96 -2.02
N LEU A 65 -11.65 -10.94 -1.19
CA LEU A 65 -11.34 -12.30 -1.61
C LEU A 65 -12.35 -13.34 -1.09
N LYS A 66 -12.93 -13.12 0.10
CA LYS A 66 -13.93 -14.03 0.67
C LYS A 66 -15.22 -14.03 -0.13
#